data_AF-A0A966Z4B4-F1
#
_entry.id   AF-A0A966Z4B4-F1
#
_cell.length_a   1.000
_cell.length_b   1.000
_cell.length_c   1.000
_cell.angle_alpha   90.00
_cell.angle_beta   90.00
_cell.angle_gamma   90.00
#
_symmetry.space_group_name_H-M   'P 1'
#
loop_
_entity.id
_entity.type
_entity.pdbx_description
1 polymer ?
#
loop_
_entity_poly.entity_id
_entity_poly.type
_entity_poly.pdbx_seq_one_letter_code
_entity_poly.pdbx_strand_id
1 'polypeptide(L)'
;MGCHLLAAAALLFAGNILFRHFDPHLSLGRRLLKSGVALGITALVSYYFGTSGVLVPGGLAFIPLVYVHGYWLPKQGINGWTAELRDKYYALRRIQPPDPPTGEPSGE
;
A
#
# COMPACT_ATOMS: atom_id res chain seq x y z
N MET A 1 -17.99 14.72 13.77
CA MET A 1 -17.06 15.01 12.67
C MET A 1 -15.76 14.18 12.67
N GLY A 2 -15.39 13.41 13.71
CA GLY A 2 -14.07 12.75 13.75
C GLY A 2 -13.96 11.30 13.22
N CYS A 3 -15.07 10.55 13.13
CA CYS A 3 -14.99 9.09 12.92
C CYS A 3 -14.37 8.68 11.57
N HIS A 4 -14.67 9.38 10.48
CA HIS A 4 -14.09 9.08 9.17
C HIS A 4 -12.60 9.47 9.07
N LEU A 5 -12.14 10.48 9.83
CA LEU A 5 -10.72 10.83 9.92
C LEU A 5 -9.94 9.78 10.71
N LEU A 6 -10.52 9.29 11.80
CA LEU A 6 -9.96 8.17 12.56
C LEU A 6 -9.89 6.90 11.71
N ALA A 7 -10.94 6.61 10.93
CA ALA A 7 -10.95 5.47 10.01
C ALA A 7 -9.87 5.61 8.91
N ALA A 8 -9.72 6.80 8.30
CA ALA A 8 -8.68 7.06 7.31
C ALA A 8 -7.27 6.93 7.93
N ALA A 9 -7.06 7.45 9.14
CA ALA A 9 -5.80 7.31 9.86
C ALA A 9 -5.48 5.84 10.18
N ALA A 10 -6.46 5.08 10.64
CA ALA A 10 -6.31 3.65 10.93
C ALA A 10 -5.96 2.87 9.66
N LEU A 11 -6.63 3.13 8.53
CA LEU A 11 -6.35 2.49 7.25
C LEU A 11 -4.94 2.82 6.73
N LEU A 12 -4.52 4.10 6.79
CA LEU A 12 -3.19 4.52 6.37
C LEU A 12 -2.10 3.95 7.28
N PHE A 13 -2.35 3.85 8.58
CA PHE A 13 -1.43 3.24 9.53
C PHE A 13 -1.29 1.73 9.29
N ALA A 14 -2.41 1.02 9.18
CA ALA A 14 -2.43 -0.40 8.85
C ALA A 14 -1.72 -0.64 7.51
N GLY A 15 -1.99 0.18 6.49
CA GLY A 15 -1.30 0.15 5.21
C GLY A 15 0.21 0.34 5.36
N ASN A 16 0.68 1.31 6.14
CA ASN A 16 2.11 1.51 6.35
C ASN A 16 2.81 0.29 6.99
N ILE A 17 2.11 -0.45 7.86
CA ILE A 17 2.64 -1.67 8.49
C ILE A 17 2.61 -2.83 7.49
N LEU A 18 1.45 -3.10 6.87
CA LEU A 18 1.27 -4.20 5.91
C LEU A 18 2.20 -4.05 4.71
N PHE A 19 2.29 -2.84 4.14
CA PHE A 19 3.13 -2.55 3.00
C PHE A 19 4.60 -2.28 3.36
N ARG A 20 4.97 -2.32 4.65
CA ARG A 20 6.39 -2.21 5.04
C ARG A 20 7.22 -3.34 4.47
N HIS A 21 6.67 -4.55 4.43
CA HIS A 21 7.31 -5.73 3.88
C HIS A 21 7.62 -5.58 2.38
N PHE A 22 6.76 -4.90 1.62
CA PHE A 22 6.88 -4.79 0.16
C PHE A 22 7.88 -3.75 -0.32
N ASP A 23 8.26 -2.78 0.52
CA ASP A 23 9.06 -1.64 0.06
C ASP A 23 10.13 -1.20 1.08
N PRO A 24 11.10 -2.07 1.45
CA PRO A 24 12.08 -1.78 2.50
C PRO A 24 12.97 -0.56 2.20
N HIS A 25 13.06 -0.13 0.95
CA HIS A 25 13.92 0.98 0.47
C HIS A 25 13.32 2.38 0.67
N LEU A 26 12.02 2.46 0.94
CA LEU A 26 11.34 3.74 1.12
C LEU A 26 11.63 4.32 2.50
N SER A 27 12.32 5.46 2.53
CA SER A 27 12.63 6.19 3.76
C SER A 27 11.38 6.51 4.57
N LEU A 28 11.49 6.42 5.89
CA LEU A 28 10.38 6.62 6.83
C LEU A 28 9.71 7.99 6.63
N GLY A 29 10.50 9.02 6.29
CA GLY A 29 10.00 10.36 5.95
C GLY A 29 9.06 10.40 4.73
N ARG A 30 9.39 9.68 3.63
CA ARG A 30 8.51 9.64 2.44
C ARG A 30 7.18 8.94 2.73
N ARG A 31 7.21 7.92 3.59
CA ARG A 31 6.00 7.20 4.04
C ARG A 31 5.10 8.09 4.89
N LEU A 32 5.68 8.79 5.87
CA LEU A 32 4.95 9.76 6.69
C LEU A 32 4.40 10.91 5.85
N LEU A 33 5.19 11.45 4.91
CA LEU A 33 4.73 12.52 4.01
C LEU A 33 3.53 12.07 3.19
N LYS A 34 3.60 10.89 2.54
CA LYS A 34 2.48 10.33 1.77
C LYS A 34 1.22 10.19 2.63
N SER A 35 1.38 9.72 3.85
CA SER A 35 0.27 9.51 4.80
C SER A 35 -0.32 10.84 5.29
N GLY A 36 0.53 11.81 5.62
CA GLY A 36 0.12 13.15 6.02
C GLY A 36 -0.62 13.90 4.91
N VAL A 37 -0.14 13.81 3.67
CA VAL A 37 -0.83 14.37 2.50
C VAL A 37 -2.20 13.71 2.31
N ALA A 38 -2.29 12.39 2.40
CA ALA A 38 -3.56 11.68 2.28
C ALA A 38 -4.57 12.07 3.37
N LEU A 39 -4.11 12.23 4.62
CA LEU A 39 -4.94 12.72 5.73
C LEU A 39 -5.38 14.17 5.50
N GLY A 40 -4.47 15.05 5.07
CA GLY A 40 -4.78 16.46 4.76
C GLY A 40 -5.84 16.60 3.68
N ILE A 41 -5.72 15.83 2.58
CA ILE A 41 -6.74 15.79 1.52
C ILE A 41 -8.07 15.29 2.07
N THR A 42 -8.06 14.20 2.85
CA THR A 42 -9.30 13.65 3.44
C THR A 42 -9.97 14.66 4.38
N ALA A 43 -9.20 15.40 5.18
CA ALA A 43 -9.71 16.45 6.05
C ALA A 43 -10.31 17.62 5.27
N LEU A 44 -9.65 18.07 4.19
CA LEU A 44 -10.18 19.13 3.32
C LEU A 44 -11.47 18.69 2.64
N VAL A 45 -11.50 17.49 2.06
CA VAL A 45 -12.69 16.96 1.40
C VAL A 45 -13.84 16.80 2.39
N SER A 46 -13.57 16.30 3.59
CA SER A 46 -14.58 16.19 4.64
C SER A 46 -15.10 17.56 5.08
N TYR A 47 -14.23 18.56 5.17
CA TYR A 47 -14.61 19.92 5.55
C TYR A 47 -15.59 20.55 4.54
N TYR A 48 -15.31 20.40 3.23
CA TYR A 48 -16.14 21.01 2.18
C TYR A 48 -17.36 20.18 1.76
N PHE A 49 -17.24 18.85 1.73
CA PHE A 49 -18.25 17.94 1.16
C PHE A 49 -18.86 16.98 2.19
N GLY A 50 -18.45 17.09 3.45
CA GLY A 50 -18.95 16.25 4.53
C GLY A 50 -18.54 14.79 4.39
N THR A 51 -19.28 13.92 5.08
CA THR A 51 -18.96 12.48 5.18
C THR A 51 -19.18 11.73 3.86
N SER A 52 -20.20 12.08 3.08
CA SER A 52 -20.45 11.47 1.76
C SER A 52 -19.31 11.75 0.78
N GLY A 53 -18.73 12.96 0.83
CA GLY A 53 -17.58 13.36 0.02
C GLY A 53 -16.32 12.52 0.28
N VAL A 54 -16.20 11.87 1.44
CA VAL A 54 -15.08 10.97 1.76
C VAL A 54 -15.43 9.51 1.46
N LEU A 55 -16.59 9.05 1.91
CA LEU A 55 -16.96 7.63 1.83
C LEU A 55 -17.22 7.15 0.41
N VAL A 56 -17.87 7.97 -0.44
CA VAL A 56 -18.18 7.57 -1.83
C VAL A 56 -16.90 7.38 -2.66
N PRO A 57 -16.00 8.38 -2.79
CA PRO A 57 -14.78 8.19 -3.56
C PRO A 57 -13.83 7.19 -2.89
N GLY A 58 -13.79 7.15 -1.55
CA GLY A 58 -13.00 6.15 -0.82
C GLY A 58 -13.46 4.71 -1.10
N GLY A 59 -14.77 4.46 -1.09
CA GLY A 59 -15.36 3.17 -1.46
C GLY A 59 -15.12 2.84 -2.93
N LEU A 60 -15.22 3.82 -3.82
CA LEU A 60 -14.94 3.64 -5.24
C LEU A 60 -13.47 3.24 -5.50
N ALA A 61 -12.52 3.80 -4.74
CA ALA A 61 -11.11 3.45 -4.82
C ALA A 61 -10.81 2.01 -4.33
N PHE A 62 -11.69 1.42 -3.51
CA PHE A 62 -11.56 0.02 -3.09
C PHE A 62 -11.92 -0.98 -4.20
N ILE A 63 -12.78 -0.61 -5.15
CA ILE A 63 -13.18 -1.49 -6.26
C ILE A 63 -11.97 -2.00 -7.05
N PRO A 64 -11.09 -1.13 -7.60
CA PRO A 64 -9.91 -1.60 -8.32
C PRO A 64 -8.96 -2.39 -7.41
N LEU A 65 -8.84 -2.04 -6.13
CA LEU A 65 -8.00 -2.77 -5.18
C LEU A 65 -8.44 -4.23 -5.06
N VAL A 66 -9.73 -4.45 -4.80
CA VAL A 66 -10.33 -5.78 -4.64
C VAL A 66 -10.27 -6.55 -5.97
N TYR A 67 -10.56 -5.90 -7.09
CA TYR A 67 -10.48 -6.55 -8.40
C TYR A 67 -9.05 -7.02 -8.73
N VAL A 68 -8.06 -6.16 -8.51
CA VAL A 68 -6.66 -6.46 -8.80
C VAL A 68 -6.14 -7.58 -7.90
N HIS A 69 -6.38 -7.51 -6.58
CA HIS A 69 -5.83 -8.47 -5.62
C HIS A 69 -6.63 -9.77 -5.53
N GLY A 70 -7.96 -9.68 -5.68
CA GLY A 70 -8.85 -10.84 -5.53
C GLY A 70 -9.06 -11.63 -6.81
N TYR A 71 -8.89 -11.02 -7.99
CA TYR A 71 -9.17 -11.70 -9.26
C TYR A 71 -8.00 -11.64 -10.24
N TRP A 72 -7.50 -10.44 -10.56
CA TRP A 72 -6.51 -10.30 -11.64
C TRP A 72 -5.15 -10.91 -11.28
N LEU A 73 -4.59 -10.61 -10.12
CA LEU A 73 -3.30 -11.17 -9.66
C LEU A 73 -3.35 -12.70 -9.51
N PRO A 74 -4.35 -13.30 -8.83
CA PRO A 74 -4.48 -14.75 -8.77
C PRO A 74 -4.61 -15.40 -10.15
N LYS A 75 -5.33 -14.75 -11.08
CA LYS A 75 -5.47 -15.23 -12.47
C LYS A 75 -4.15 -15.25 -13.24
N GLN A 76 -3.20 -14.38 -12.89
CA GLN A 76 -1.84 -14.40 -13.45
C GLN A 76 -0.90 -15.37 -12.72
N GLY A 77 -1.41 -16.13 -11.74
CA GLY A 77 -0.60 -17.02 -10.90
C GLY A 77 0.32 -16.26 -9.93
N ILE A 78 0.05 -14.97 -9.69
CA ILE A 78 0.85 -14.11 -8.83
C ILE A 78 0.13 -13.96 -7.50
N ASN A 79 0.79 -14.34 -6.40
CA ASN A 79 0.19 -14.13 -5.08
C ASN A 79 0.47 -12.70 -4.59
N GLY A 80 -0.58 -11.86 -4.61
CA GLY A 80 -0.54 -10.46 -4.17
C GLY A 80 -0.25 -10.26 -2.67
N TRP A 81 -0.21 -11.32 -1.88
CA TRP A 81 0.21 -11.30 -0.47
C TRP A 81 1.68 -11.66 -0.26
N THR A 82 2.34 -12.18 -1.29
CA THR A 82 3.75 -12.58 -1.23
C THR A 82 4.63 -11.62 -2.01
N ALA A 83 5.90 -11.51 -1.63
CA ALA A 83 6.88 -10.71 -2.36
C ALA A 83 7.30 -11.33 -3.70
N GLU A 84 6.58 -12.30 -4.26
CA GLU A 84 6.88 -12.95 -5.54
C GLU A 84 6.99 -11.95 -6.71
N LEU A 85 6.24 -10.84 -6.62
CA LEU A 85 6.33 -9.70 -7.53
C LEU A 85 7.64 -8.94 -7.41
N ARG A 86 8.25 -8.88 -6.23
CA ARG A 86 9.48 -8.13 -5.97
C ARG A 86 10.64 -8.69 -6.78
N ASP A 87 10.83 -10.00 -6.74
CA ASP A 87 11.96 -10.66 -7.41
C ASP A 87 11.78 -10.59 -8.94
N LYS A 88 10.54 -10.72 -9.42
CA LYS A 88 10.16 -10.46 -10.83
C LYS A 88 10.33 -8.98 -11.23
N TYR A 89 10.04 -8.02 -10.35
CA TYR A 89 10.26 -6.58 -10.58
C TYR A 89 11.75 -6.22 -10.62
N TYR A 90 12.57 -6.83 -9.76
CA TYR A 90 14.03 -6.70 -9.78
C TYR A 90 14.62 -7.26 -11.08
N ALA A 91 14.15 -8.42 -11.52
CA ALA A 91 14.52 -8.99 -12.81
C ALA A 91 14.15 -8.07 -13.98
N LEU A 92 12.94 -7.49 -13.99
CA LEU A 92 12.51 -6.52 -15.01
C LEU A 92 13.33 -5.22 -14.99
N ARG A 93 13.74 -4.74 -13.81
CA ARG A 93 14.55 -3.52 -13.66
C ARG A 93 16.05 -3.77 -13.79
N ARG A 94 16.50 -5.02 -13.91
CA ARG A 94 17.93 -5.42 -13.87
C ARG A 94 18.66 -4.90 -12.64
N ILE A 95 17.95 -4.75 -11.53
CA ILE A 95 18.53 -4.34 -10.25
C ILE A 95 18.65 -5.61 -9.41
N GLN A 96 19.83 -5.86 -8.84
CA GLN A 96 20.05 -7.02 -7.98
C GLN A 96 19.25 -6.82 -6.67
N PRO A 97 18.47 -7.82 -6.21
CA PRO A 97 17.85 -7.74 -4.91
C PRO A 97 18.94 -7.60 -3.84
N PRO A 98 18.72 -6.82 -2.76
CA PRO A 98 19.66 -6.76 -1.65
C PRO A 98 19.90 -8.15 -1.08
N ASP A 99 21.15 -8.43 -0.67
CA ASP A 99 21.53 -9.72 -0.10
C ASP A 99 20.59 -10.11 1.04
N PRO A 100 20.19 -11.39 1.13
CA PRO A 100 19.40 -11.87 2.25
C PRO A 100 20.10 -11.55 3.57
N PRO A 101 19.36 -11.25 4.65
CA PRO A 101 19.96 -11.01 5.95
C PRO A 101 20.87 -12.20 6.30
N THR A 102 22.10 -11.89 6.71
CA THR A 102 23.20 -12.81 6.98
C THR A 102 22.72 -14.04 7.75
N GLY A 103 22.46 -15.15 7.05
CA GLY A 103 21.93 -16.37 7.67
C GLY A 103 21.15 -17.33 6.76
N GLU A 104 20.62 -16.89 5.61
CA GLU A 104 20.01 -17.83 4.65
C GLU A 104 21.04 -18.31 3.62
N PRO A 105 21.26 -19.63 3.49
CA PRO A 105 22.15 -20.16 2.46
C PRO A 105 21.56 -19.86 1.08
N SER A 106 22.38 -19.25 0.22
CA SER A 106 22.07 -19.10 -1.20
C SER A 106 21.91 -20.50 -1.81
N GLY A 107 20.67 -20.93 -1.98
CA GLY A 107 20.35 -22.19 -2.63
C GLY A 107 20.93 -22.21 -4.04
N GLU A 108 21.85 -23.13 -4.26
CA GLU A 108 22.33 -23.60 -5.57
C GLU A 108 21.21 -24.30 -6.34
#